data_AF-A0A7W9M3G2-F1
#
_entry.id   AF-A0A7W9M3G2-F1
#
_cell.length_a   1.000
_cell.length_b   1.000
_cell.length_c   1.000
_cell.angle_alpha   90.00
_cell.angle_beta   90.00
_cell.angle_gamma   90.00
#
_symmetry.space_group_name_H-M   'P 1'
#
loop_
_entity.id
_entity.type
_entity.pdbx_description
1 polymer ?
#
loop_
_entity_poly.entity_id
_entity_poly.type
_entity_poly.pdbx_seq_one_letter_code
_entity_poly.pdbx_strand_id
1 'polypeptide(L)' 'MHGNLGTEGALKALRDITTGLKWKPVVEPLSLTGAPDSAARQQCWELGATVAASLM' A
#
# COMPACT_ATOMS: atom_id res chain seq x y z
N MET A 1 0.19 3.11 -2.73
CA MET A 1 -0.37 3.56 -4.02
C MET A 1 -0.77 5.01 -3.89
N HIS A 2 -0.62 5.78 -4.95
CA HIS A 2 -0.95 7.20 -4.97
C HIS A 2 -1.87 7.50 -6.16
N GLY A 3 -2.89 8.35 -5.96
CA GLY A 3 -3.83 8.76 -7.00
C GLY A 3 -4.24 10.21 -6.86
N ASN A 4 -4.65 10.84 -7.97
CA ASN A 4 -5.09 12.24 -7.94
C ASN A 4 -6.55 12.39 -7.45
N LEU A 5 -7.43 11.45 -7.80
CA LEU A 5 -8.87 11.49 -7.50
C LEU A 5 -9.37 10.32 -6.64
N GLY A 6 -8.60 9.21 -6.60
CA GLY A 6 -8.94 7.96 -5.91
C GLY A 6 -7.99 6.83 -6.30
N THR A 7 -7.97 5.75 -5.52
CA THR A 7 -7.17 4.53 -5.82
C THR A 7 -7.97 3.24 -5.71
N GLU A 8 -9.29 3.30 -5.61
CA GLU A 8 -10.18 2.19 -5.28
C GLU A 8 -10.10 1.09 -6.33
N GLY A 9 -10.14 1.47 -7.62
CA GLY A 9 -10.01 0.53 -8.73
C GLY A 9 -8.64 -0.15 -8.76
N ALA A 10 -7.57 0.60 -8.50
CA ALA A 10 -6.22 0.04 -8.41
C ALA A 10 -6.08 -0.91 -7.21
N LEU A 11 -6.66 -0.55 -6.06
CA LEU A 11 -6.66 -1.41 -4.87
C LEU A 11 -7.47 -2.69 -5.08
N LYS A 12 -8.61 -2.61 -5.76
CA LYS A 12 -9.40 -3.79 -6.14
C LYS A 12 -8.60 -4.70 -7.06
N ALA A 13 -8.02 -4.16 -8.14
CA ALA A 13 -7.23 -4.94 -9.08
C ALA A 13 -6.02 -5.61 -8.41
N LEU A 14 -5.31 -4.88 -7.55
CA LEU A 14 -4.22 -5.42 -6.75
C LEU A 14 -4.69 -6.63 -5.94
N ARG A 15 -5.78 -6.49 -5.18
CA ARG A 15 -6.33 -7.58 -4.35
C ARG A 15 -6.79 -8.78 -5.18
N ASP A 16 -7.48 -8.55 -6.30
CA ASP A 16 -7.96 -9.62 -7.19
C ASP A 16 -6.77 -10.43 -7.76
N ILE A 17 -5.75 -9.74 -8.28
CA ILE A 17 -4.56 -10.37 -8.86
C ILE A 17 -3.79 -11.14 -7.79
N THR A 18 -3.47 -10.52 -6.65
CA THR A 18 -2.67 -11.18 -5.59
C THR A 18 -3.40 -12.36 -4.98
N THR A 19 -4.73 -12.29 -4.88
CA THR A 19 -5.56 -13.41 -4.43
C THR A 19 -5.49 -14.57 -5.44
N GLY A 20 -5.60 -14.29 -6.73
CA GLY A 20 -5.44 -15.30 -7.79
C GLY A 20 -4.07 -15.99 -7.77
N LEU A 21 -3.02 -15.25 -7.41
CA LEU A 21 -1.66 -15.76 -7.22
C LEU A 21 -1.44 -16.46 -5.86
N LYS A 22 -2.45 -16.51 -4.99
CA LYS A 22 -2.38 -17.01 -3.61
C LYS A 22 -1.32 -16.30 -2.75
N TRP A 23 -1.04 -15.05 -3.06
CA TRP A 23 -0.14 -14.22 -2.26
C TRP A 23 -0.88 -13.70 -1.03
N LYS A 24 -0.16 -13.56 0.07
CA LYS A 24 -0.67 -12.93 1.29
C LYS A 24 -0.02 -11.55 1.45
N PRO A 25 -0.78 -10.51 1.78
CA PRO A 25 -0.19 -9.21 2.09
C PRO A 25 0.65 -9.34 3.36
N VAL A 26 1.86 -8.79 3.32
CA VAL A 26 2.72 -8.66 4.50
C VAL A 26 2.18 -7.58 5.45
N VAL A 27 1.57 -6.54 4.88
CA VAL A 27 0.94 -5.39 5.54
C VAL A 27 -0.19 -4.88 4.65
N GLU A 28 -1.18 -4.21 5.23
CA GLU A 28 -2.28 -3.60 4.45
C GLU A 28 -1.75 -2.57 3.44
N PRO A 29 -2.26 -2.54 2.20
CA PRO A 29 -1.82 -1.58 1.20
C PRO A 29 -2.14 -0.13 1.60
N LEU A 30 -1.12 0.72 1.67
CA LEU A 30 -1.29 2.16 1.85
C LEU A 30 -1.87 2.81 0.58
N SER A 31 -2.94 3.59 0.74
CA SER A 31 -3.55 4.42 -0.31
C SER A 31 -3.46 5.90 0.08
N LEU A 32 -2.99 6.72 -0.87
CA LEU A 32 -2.86 8.16 -0.72
C LEU A 32 -3.55 8.85 -1.89
N THR A 33 -4.27 9.93 -1.61
CA THR A 33 -4.91 10.78 -2.62
C THR A 33 -4.45 12.23 -2.48
N GLY A 34 -4.43 12.99 -3.57
CA GLY A 34 -3.97 14.38 -3.57
C GLY A 34 -2.44 14.51 -3.39
N ALA A 35 -1.90 15.71 -3.21
CA ALA A 35 -0.45 15.89 -3.09
C ALA A 35 0.11 15.24 -1.81
N PRO A 36 1.15 14.38 -1.88
CA PRO A 36 1.77 13.80 -0.68
C PRO A 36 2.41 14.88 0.20
N ASP A 37 2.16 14.81 1.49
CA ASP A 37 2.74 15.68 2.51
C ASP A 37 3.74 14.93 3.42
N SER A 38 4.17 15.58 4.51
CA SER A 38 5.05 14.96 5.49
C SER A 38 4.42 13.75 6.21
N ALA A 39 3.11 13.76 6.42
CA ALA A 39 2.41 12.64 7.04
C ALA A 39 2.37 11.43 6.11
N ALA A 40 2.09 11.64 4.82
CA ALA A 40 2.19 10.62 3.80
C ALA A 40 3.59 10.00 3.72
N ARG A 41 4.64 10.83 3.84
CA ARG A 41 6.03 10.35 3.88
C ARG A 41 6.30 9.48 5.12
N GLN A 42 5.79 9.88 6.28
CA GLN A 42 5.93 9.11 7.51
C GLN A 42 5.21 7.74 7.40
N GLN A 43 4.00 7.72 6.86
CA GLN A 43 3.26 6.47 6.62
C GLN A 43 4.01 5.52 5.68
N CYS A 44 4.63 6.04 4.61
CA CYS A 44 5.48 5.24 3.72
C CYS A 44 6.72 4.69 4.45
N TRP A 45 7.31 5.47 5.37
CA TRP A 45 8.45 5.02 6.17
C TRP A 45 8.04 3.87 7.12
N GLU A 46 6.92 4.02 7.83
CA GLU A 46 6.39 2.99 8.74
C GLU A 46 5.99 1.71 8.00
N LEU A 47 5.42 1.85 6.80
CA LEU A 47 5.10 0.72 5.94
C LEU A 47 6.37 -0.08 5.60
N GLY A 48 7.43 0.60 5.18
CA GLY A 48 8.73 -0.03 4.88
C GLY A 48 9.36 -0.67 6.11
N ALA A 49 9.33 0.01 7.26
CA ALA A 49 9.83 -0.52 8.53
C ALA A 49 9.09 -1.79 8.94
N THR A 50 7.76 -1.84 8.77
CA THR A 50 6.93 -3.01 9.08
C THR A 50 7.28 -4.19 8.19
N VAL A 51 7.44 -3.95 6.88
CA VAL A 51 7.86 -5.01 5.95
C VAL A 51 9.27 -5.52 6.31
N ALA A 52 10.22 -4.63 6.57
CA ALA A 52 11.56 -5.02 7.00
C ALA A 52 11.54 -5.86 8.29
N ALA A 53 10.72 -5.48 9.27
CA ALA A 53 10.55 -6.21 10.53
C ALA A 53 9.98 -7.63 10.33
N SER A 54 9.13 -7.83 9.31
CA SER A 54 8.55 -9.15 9.00
C SER A 54 9.50 -10.13 8.31
N LEU A 55 10.65 -9.67 7.83
CA LEU A 55 11.64 -10.48 7.10
C LEU A 55 12.78 -11.00 7.99
N MET A 56 12.79 -10.60 9.27
CA MET A 56 13.71 -11.10 10.29
C MET A 56 13.07 -12.28 11.03
#